data_AF-A0A146L1C1-F1
#
_entry.id   AF-A0A146L1C1-F1
#
_cell.length_a   1.000
_cell.length_b   1.000
_cell.length_c   1.000
_cell.angle_alpha   90.00
_cell.angle_beta   90.00
_cell.angle_gamma   90.00
#
_symmetry.space_group_name_H-M   'P 1'
#
loop_
_entity.id
_entity.type
_entity.pdbx_description
1 polymer ?
#
loop_
_entity_poly.entity_id
_entity_poly.type
_entity_poly.pdbx_seq_one_letter_code
_entity_poly.pdbx_strand_id
1 'polypeptide(L)'
;MNKMILNNLDKVVVTSDTVTILHETEVEHPAAKLLVSAAKEQEREIGDGSNWVLCIGGELLHNSENLLRLGIPATAIAEGYRKAVQYILEIINSLTLYNVCEKDLFDEVVLAKMIQSSIASKQFGLEVLLSKLVSKACQLVMPRNTYNLNVDDIRVVKIFGSDIYQSFVLHGMVLQLVPHTRTIYTVQDATVAIFTCTIDAADTETKGTALLTSAQELSSFNIDEEKQIER
;
A
#
# COMPACT_ATOMS: atom_id res chain seq x y z
N MET A 1 -14.22 -14.29 3.61
CA MET A 1 -14.72 -14.84 2.33
C MET A 1 -14.48 -13.80 1.25
N ASN A 2 -13.85 -14.18 0.15
CA ASN A 2 -13.55 -13.24 -0.92
C ASN A 2 -14.82 -12.88 -1.69
N LYS A 3 -14.93 -11.62 -2.11
CA LYS A 3 -16.00 -11.11 -2.95
C LYS A 3 -15.41 -10.81 -4.33
N MET A 4 -16.13 -11.22 -5.37
CA MET A 4 -15.85 -10.85 -6.75
C MET A 4 -16.71 -9.63 -7.08
N ILE A 5 -16.06 -8.54 -7.47
CA ILE A 5 -16.68 -7.28 -7.84
C ILE A 5 -16.35 -7.03 -9.30
N LEU A 6 -17.39 -6.75 -10.10
CA LEU A 6 -17.25 -6.22 -11.44
C LEU A 6 -17.49 -4.72 -11.33
N ASN A 7 -16.48 -3.91 -11.63
CA ASN A 7 -16.62 -2.46 -11.57
C ASN A 7 -17.19 -1.90 -12.88
N ASN A 8 -17.45 -0.60 -12.90
CA ASN A 8 -18.05 0.12 -14.05
C ASN A 8 -17.16 0.11 -15.31
N LEU A 9 -15.90 -0.34 -15.20
CA LEU A 9 -14.94 -0.48 -16.30
C LEU A 9 -14.76 -1.94 -16.73
N ASP A 10 -15.68 -2.83 -16.37
CA ASP A 10 -15.63 -4.28 -16.60
C ASP A 10 -14.37 -4.97 -16.04
N LYS A 11 -13.68 -4.34 -15.10
CA LYS A 11 -12.54 -4.95 -14.40
C LYS A 11 -13.06 -5.81 -13.26
N VAL A 12 -12.62 -7.06 -13.26
CA VAL A 12 -12.90 -8.01 -12.19
C VAL A 12 -11.87 -7.83 -11.07
N VAL A 13 -12.36 -7.55 -9.86
CA VAL A 13 -11.56 -7.50 -8.63
C VAL A 13 -12.06 -8.56 -7.68
N VAL A 14 -11.15 -9.40 -7.17
CA VAL A 14 -11.47 -10.41 -6.15
C VAL A 14 -10.74 -10.03 -4.88
N THR A 15 -11.48 -9.68 -3.83
CA THR A 15 -10.89 -9.23 -2.56
C THR A 15 -11.78 -9.56 -1.37
N SER A 16 -11.16 -9.77 -0.21
CA SER A 16 -11.81 -9.81 1.09
C SER A 16 -11.66 -8.50 1.87
N ASP A 17 -10.80 -7.59 1.40
CA ASP A 17 -10.58 -6.32 2.04
C ASP A 17 -11.80 -5.39 1.86
N THR A 18 -12.25 -4.83 2.97
CA THR A 18 -13.52 -4.12 3.03
C THR A 18 -13.43 -2.74 2.42
N VAL A 19 -12.29 -2.04 2.56
CA VAL A 19 -12.12 -0.72 1.96
C VAL A 19 -12.03 -0.84 0.45
N THR A 20 -11.32 -1.85 -0.06
CA THR A 20 -11.29 -2.16 -1.49
C THR A 20 -12.69 -2.48 -2.01
N ILE A 21 -13.49 -3.28 -1.28
CA ILE A 21 -14.89 -3.55 -1.65
C ILE A 21 -15.70 -2.26 -1.75
N LEU A 22 -15.62 -1.40 -0.74
CA LEU A 22 -16.38 -0.14 -0.68
C LEU A 22 -15.91 0.89 -1.71
N HIS A 23 -14.64 0.83 -2.10
CA HIS A 23 -14.09 1.67 -3.15
C HIS A 23 -14.65 1.25 -4.52
N GLU A 24 -14.62 -0.04 -4.86
CA GLU A 24 -15.09 -0.54 -6.16
C GLU A 24 -16.62 -0.51 -6.31
N THR A 25 -17.38 -0.51 -5.20
CA THR A 25 -18.86 -0.50 -5.21
C THR A 25 -19.50 0.89 -5.21
N GLU A 26 -18.71 1.97 -5.13
CA GLU A 26 -19.17 3.36 -5.22
C GLU A 26 -20.40 3.70 -4.34
N VAL A 27 -20.24 3.69 -3.01
CA VAL A 27 -21.33 4.02 -2.07
C VAL A 27 -21.84 5.45 -2.26
N GLU A 28 -23.11 5.63 -2.61
CA GLU A 28 -23.71 6.96 -2.86
C GLU A 28 -24.24 7.65 -1.60
N HIS A 29 -24.84 6.89 -0.66
CA HIS A 29 -25.58 7.46 0.48
C HIS A 29 -24.67 8.29 1.41
N PRO A 30 -24.96 9.58 1.68
CA PRO A 30 -24.07 10.47 2.43
C PRO A 30 -23.70 9.95 3.84
N ALA A 31 -24.67 9.41 4.58
CA ALA A 31 -24.37 8.86 5.92
C ALA A 31 -23.48 7.61 5.85
N ALA A 32 -23.60 6.80 4.80
CA ALA A 32 -22.76 5.63 4.62
C ALA A 32 -21.35 6.06 4.20
N LYS A 33 -21.21 7.11 3.36
CA LYS A 33 -19.92 7.70 3.02
C LYS A 33 -19.12 8.12 4.25
N LEU A 34 -19.75 8.64 5.29
CA LEU A 34 -19.06 8.98 6.55
C LEU A 34 -18.41 7.75 7.21
N LEU A 35 -19.13 6.61 7.26
CA LEU A 35 -18.59 5.36 7.79
C LEU A 35 -17.47 4.79 6.88
N VAL A 36 -17.65 4.87 5.56
CA VAL A 36 -16.61 4.48 4.60
C VAL A 36 -15.35 5.33 4.77
N SER A 37 -15.48 6.65 4.95
CA SER A 37 -14.36 7.55 5.21
C SER A 37 -13.64 7.20 6.52
N ALA A 38 -14.37 6.87 7.58
CA ALA A 38 -13.76 6.42 8.84
C ALA A 38 -12.97 5.12 8.67
N ALA A 39 -13.51 4.16 7.91
CA ALA A 39 -12.81 2.90 7.62
C ALA A 39 -11.55 3.09 6.75
N LYS A 40 -11.60 4.01 5.77
CA LYS A 40 -10.44 4.40 4.96
C LYS A 40 -9.34 5.05 5.81
N GLU A 41 -9.73 5.90 6.77
CA GLU A 41 -8.79 6.54 7.67
C GLU A 41 -8.09 5.52 8.59
N GLN A 42 -8.86 4.57 9.13
CA GLN A 42 -8.32 3.46 9.92
C GLN A 42 -7.29 2.63 9.13
N GLU A 43 -7.56 2.34 7.85
CA GLU A 43 -6.61 1.64 7.00
C GLU A 43 -5.36 2.49 6.71
N ARG A 44 -5.50 3.81 6.54
CA ARG A 44 -4.35 4.69 6.29
C ARG A 44 -3.43 4.81 7.51
N GLU A 45 -3.98 4.96 8.71
CA GLU A 45 -3.20 5.19 9.93
C GLU A 45 -2.67 3.90 10.55
N ILE A 46 -3.51 2.85 10.62
CA ILE A 46 -3.19 1.61 11.33
C ILE A 46 -2.92 0.45 10.37
N GLY A 47 -3.50 0.45 9.17
CA GLY A 47 -3.31 -0.61 8.17
C GLY A 47 -4.16 -1.86 8.38
N ASP A 48 -4.94 -1.96 9.46
CA ASP A 48 -5.85 -3.09 9.72
C ASP A 48 -7.10 -2.65 10.51
N GLY A 49 -8.11 -3.52 10.56
CA GLY A 49 -9.33 -3.30 11.35
C GLY A 49 -10.38 -2.43 10.66
N SER A 50 -10.23 -2.11 9.37
CA SER A 50 -11.21 -1.35 8.60
C SER A 50 -12.61 -1.98 8.60
N ASN A 51 -12.69 -3.30 8.48
CA ASN A 51 -13.94 -4.06 8.59
C ASN A 51 -14.58 -3.91 10.00
N TRP A 52 -13.75 -3.90 11.04
CA TRP A 52 -14.23 -3.79 12.42
C TRP A 52 -14.89 -2.43 12.69
N VAL A 53 -14.31 -1.35 12.15
CA VAL A 53 -14.90 0.00 12.22
C VAL A 53 -16.30 0.02 11.62
N LEU A 54 -16.50 -0.64 10.48
CA LEU A 54 -17.81 -0.68 9.80
C LEU A 54 -18.82 -1.55 10.56
N CYS A 55 -18.41 -2.74 10.99
CA CYS A 55 -19.27 -3.64 11.76
C CYS A 55 -19.72 -3.00 13.08
N ILE A 56 -18.80 -2.41 13.84
CA ILE A 56 -19.13 -1.74 15.10
C ILE A 56 -19.94 -0.48 14.85
N GLY A 57 -19.57 0.34 13.86
CA GLY A 57 -20.34 1.54 13.52
C GLY A 57 -21.79 1.21 13.18
N GLY A 58 -22.02 0.16 12.38
CA GLY A 58 -23.35 -0.33 12.05
C GLY A 58 -24.13 -0.82 13.27
N GLU A 59 -23.50 -1.62 14.12
CA GLU A 59 -24.14 -2.17 15.32
C GLU A 59 -24.45 -1.10 16.37
N LEU A 60 -23.58 -0.11 16.56
CA LEU A 60 -23.84 1.03 17.45
C LEU A 60 -25.03 1.87 16.95
N LEU A 61 -25.14 2.08 15.63
CA LEU A 61 -26.28 2.79 15.05
C LEU A 61 -27.57 1.99 15.19
N HIS A 62 -27.52 0.66 15.00
CA HIS A 62 -28.67 -0.21 15.21
C HIS A 62 -29.17 -0.17 16.67
N ASN A 63 -28.26 -0.24 17.64
CA ASN A 63 -28.61 -0.11 19.05
C ASN A 63 -29.11 1.30 19.40
N SER A 64 -28.55 2.34 18.76
CA SER A 64 -29.03 3.72 18.92
C SER A 64 -30.46 3.89 18.42
N GLU A 65 -30.87 3.21 17.35
CA GLU A 65 -32.24 3.24 16.85
C GLU A 65 -33.24 2.79 17.93
N ASN A 66 -32.94 1.71 18.65
CA ASN A 66 -33.78 1.21 19.74
C ASN A 66 -33.91 2.24 20.87
N LEU A 67 -32.82 2.91 21.23
CA LEU A 67 -32.81 3.95 22.28
C LEU A 67 -33.59 5.20 21.86
N LEU A 68 -33.48 5.60 20.58
CA LEU A 68 -34.25 6.70 20.02
C LEU A 68 -35.76 6.39 20.03
N ARG A 69 -36.16 5.16 19.71
CA ARG A 69 -37.56 4.70 19.79
C ARG A 69 -38.12 4.76 21.21
N LEU A 70 -37.28 4.59 22.23
CA LEU A 70 -37.63 4.75 23.65
C LEU A 70 -37.72 6.22 24.09
N GLY A 71 -37.46 7.17 23.19
CA GLY A 71 -37.53 8.61 23.48
C GLY A 71 -36.26 9.20 24.09
N ILE A 72 -35.14 8.47 24.08
CA ILE A 72 -33.86 8.98 24.58
C ILE A 72 -33.28 9.96 23.54
N PRO A 73 -32.89 11.19 23.92
CA PRO A 73 -32.30 12.15 22.99
C PRO A 73 -30.96 11.66 22.41
N ALA A 74 -30.75 11.90 21.10
CA ALA A 74 -29.51 11.51 20.40
C ALA A 74 -28.24 12.05 21.08
N THR A 75 -28.30 13.26 21.65
CA THR A 75 -27.19 13.87 22.40
C THR A 75 -26.80 13.07 23.63
N ALA A 76 -27.78 12.50 24.35
CA ALA A 76 -27.54 11.66 25.52
C ALA A 76 -26.91 10.32 25.12
N ILE A 77 -27.34 9.73 24.00
CA ILE A 77 -26.77 8.49 23.46
C ILE A 77 -25.30 8.70 23.08
N ALA A 78 -25.00 9.78 22.32
CA ALA A 78 -23.65 10.12 21.92
C ALA A 78 -22.72 10.33 23.13
N GLU A 79 -23.20 11.01 24.17
CA GLU A 79 -22.45 11.22 25.40
C GLU A 79 -22.21 9.90 26.16
N GLY A 80 -23.20 9.00 26.17
CA GLY A 80 -23.07 7.66 26.71
C GLY A 80 -21.95 6.86 26.03
N TYR A 81 -21.89 6.89 24.70
CA TYR A 81 -20.81 6.23 23.95
C TYR A 81 -19.44 6.86 24.21
N ARG A 82 -19.33 8.19 24.34
CA ARG A 82 -18.05 8.82 24.71
C ARG A 82 -17.53 8.34 26.07
N LYS A 83 -18.43 8.23 27.06
CA LYS A 83 -18.07 7.69 28.39
C LYS A 83 -17.66 6.22 28.31
N ALA A 84 -18.36 5.42 27.50
CA ALA A 84 -18.00 4.02 27.28
C ALA A 84 -16.61 3.88 26.67
N VAL A 85 -16.26 4.71 25.67
CA VAL A 85 -14.92 4.72 25.06
C VAL A 85 -13.83 5.04 26.09
N GLN A 86 -14.04 6.05 26.93
CA GLN A 86 -13.08 6.38 28.00
C GLN A 86 -12.82 5.19 28.92
N TYR A 87 -13.88 4.51 29.36
CA TYR A 87 -13.76 3.33 30.21
C TYR A 87 -13.07 2.15 29.51
N ILE A 88 -13.34 1.94 28.21
CA ILE A 88 -12.67 0.91 27.42
C ILE A 88 -11.16 1.19 27.33
N LEU A 89 -10.75 2.43 27.13
CA LEU A 89 -9.33 2.81 27.06
C LEU A 89 -8.60 2.58 28.39
N GLU A 90 -9.28 2.70 29.53
CA GLU A 90 -8.72 2.36 30.84
C GLU A 90 -8.50 0.85 30.99
N ILE A 91 -9.45 0.04 30.50
CA ILE A 91 -9.42 -1.42 30.65
C ILE A 91 -8.51 -2.10 29.64
N ILE A 92 -8.38 -1.58 28.42
CA ILE A 92 -7.71 -2.29 27.32
C ILE A 92 -6.27 -2.69 27.68
N ASN A 93 -5.57 -1.83 28.43
CA ASN A 93 -4.22 -2.09 28.92
C ASN A 93 -4.17 -3.25 29.94
N SER A 94 -5.23 -3.43 30.74
CA SER A 94 -5.33 -4.55 31.69
C SER A 94 -5.63 -5.89 31.01
N LEU A 95 -6.21 -5.85 29.80
CA LEU A 95 -6.53 -7.05 29.00
C LEU A 95 -5.38 -7.50 28.10
N THR A 96 -4.29 -6.72 28.03
CA THR A 96 -3.14 -7.06 27.19
C THR A 96 -2.36 -8.22 27.80
N LEU A 97 -2.39 -9.37 27.13
CA LEU A 97 -1.72 -10.59 27.60
C LEU A 97 -0.22 -10.60 27.28
N TYR A 98 0.19 -9.90 26.23
CA TYR A 98 1.56 -9.90 25.75
C TYR A 98 1.92 -8.52 25.19
N ASN A 99 2.99 -7.93 25.71
CA ASN A 99 3.57 -6.70 25.19
C ASN A 99 4.81 -7.05 24.36
N VAL A 100 4.80 -6.59 23.10
CA VAL A 100 5.92 -6.81 22.18
C VAL A 100 7.13 -6.02 22.65
N CYS A 101 8.24 -6.72 22.90
CA CYS A 101 9.51 -6.10 23.24
C CYS A 101 10.30 -5.79 21.97
N GLU A 102 11.24 -4.83 22.03
CA GLU A 102 12.10 -4.53 20.87
C GLU A 102 12.85 -5.75 20.33
N LYS A 103 13.27 -6.67 21.22
CA LYS A 103 13.95 -7.91 20.83
C LYS A 103 13.08 -8.82 19.96
N ASP A 104 11.77 -8.81 20.19
CA ASP A 104 10.82 -9.65 19.45
C ASP A 104 10.67 -9.19 18.00
N LEU A 105 10.89 -7.89 17.74
CA LEU A 105 10.84 -7.31 16.39
C LEU A 105 12.01 -7.77 15.52
N PHE A 106 13.16 -8.05 16.13
CA PHE A 106 14.36 -8.55 15.43
C PHE A 106 14.42 -10.09 15.36
N ASP A 107 13.46 -10.80 15.96
CA ASP A 107 13.32 -12.25 15.82
C ASP A 107 12.29 -12.58 14.72
N GLU A 108 12.77 -13.19 13.63
CA GLU A 108 11.95 -13.47 12.44
C GLU A 108 10.79 -14.40 12.75
N VAL A 109 11.01 -15.37 13.64
CA VAL A 109 10.02 -16.41 13.97
C VAL A 109 8.93 -15.83 14.85
N VAL A 110 9.32 -15.01 15.83
CA VAL A 110 8.37 -14.35 16.75
C VAL A 110 7.53 -13.34 15.97
N LEU A 111 8.16 -12.49 15.16
CA LEU A 111 7.46 -11.51 14.34
C LEU A 111 6.51 -12.19 13.33
N ALA A 112 6.95 -13.25 12.66
CA ALA A 112 6.11 -14.02 11.73
C ALA A 112 4.86 -14.58 12.43
N LYS A 113 5.00 -15.08 13.66
CA LYS A 113 3.87 -15.61 14.44
C LYS A 113 2.87 -14.51 14.83
N MET A 114 3.35 -13.30 15.13
CA MET A 114 2.49 -12.17 15.49
C MET A 114 1.64 -11.69 14.32
N ILE A 115 2.24 -11.56 13.13
CA ILE A 115 1.52 -11.06 11.93
C ILE A 115 0.65 -12.13 11.26
N GLN A 116 0.88 -13.41 11.58
CA GLN A 116 0.18 -14.53 10.97
C GLN A 116 -1.35 -14.40 11.10
N SER A 117 -1.85 -13.93 12.24
CA SER A 117 -3.29 -13.76 12.48
C SER A 117 -3.91 -12.74 11.54
N SER A 118 -3.25 -11.59 11.33
CA SER A 118 -3.73 -10.57 10.39
C SER A 118 -3.73 -11.11 8.96
N ILE A 119 -2.66 -11.79 8.54
CA ILE A 119 -2.57 -12.37 7.19
C ILE A 119 -3.61 -13.48 6.98
N ALA A 120 -3.81 -14.36 7.96
CA ALA A 120 -4.76 -15.46 7.88
C ALA A 120 -6.21 -14.98 7.63
N SER A 121 -6.56 -13.80 8.13
CA SER A 121 -7.89 -13.22 7.89
C SER A 121 -8.14 -12.84 6.42
N LYS A 122 -7.09 -12.61 5.63
CA LYS A 122 -7.16 -12.25 4.20
C LYS A 122 -6.85 -13.43 3.30
N GLN A 123 -5.80 -14.20 3.61
CA GLN A 123 -5.33 -15.33 2.82
C GLN A 123 -5.12 -16.59 3.67
N PHE A 124 -6.21 -17.33 3.84
CA PHE A 124 -6.20 -18.61 4.55
C PHE A 124 -5.45 -19.70 3.77
N GLY A 125 -4.60 -20.46 4.46
CA GLY A 125 -3.76 -21.53 3.91
C GLY A 125 -2.36 -21.10 3.51
N LEU A 126 -2.10 -19.79 3.30
CA LEU A 126 -0.78 -19.26 2.95
C LEU A 126 -0.18 -18.38 4.05
N GLU A 127 -0.84 -18.26 5.19
CA GLU A 127 -0.44 -17.33 6.26
C GLU A 127 0.96 -17.60 6.77
N VAL A 128 1.40 -18.86 6.84
CA VAL A 128 2.74 -19.23 7.30
C VAL A 128 3.83 -18.84 6.30
N LEU A 129 3.55 -18.98 5.00
CA LEU A 129 4.49 -18.61 3.95
C LEU A 129 4.63 -17.09 3.88
N LEU A 130 3.48 -16.41 3.80
CA LEU A 130 3.44 -14.95 3.67
C LEU A 130 3.97 -14.26 4.93
N SER A 131 3.69 -14.78 6.14
CA SER A 131 4.22 -14.19 7.36
C SER A 131 5.75 -14.23 7.42
N LYS A 132 6.38 -15.33 6.98
CA LYS A 132 7.84 -15.40 6.89
C LYS A 132 8.41 -14.40 5.89
N LEU A 133 7.77 -14.25 4.73
CA LEU A 133 8.23 -13.29 3.72
C LEU A 133 8.08 -11.85 4.22
N VAL A 134 6.95 -11.51 4.83
CA VAL A 134 6.70 -10.16 5.37
C VAL A 134 7.63 -9.87 6.55
N SER A 135 7.82 -10.80 7.50
CA SER A 135 8.72 -10.59 8.63
C SER A 135 10.16 -10.37 8.17
N LYS A 136 10.64 -11.18 7.21
CA LYS A 136 11.97 -11.03 6.62
C LYS A 136 12.14 -9.69 5.90
N ALA A 137 11.13 -9.23 5.16
CA ALA A 137 11.17 -7.92 4.50
C ALA A 137 11.21 -6.77 5.52
N CYS A 138 10.36 -6.82 6.55
CA CYS A 138 10.33 -5.81 7.61
C CYS A 138 11.65 -5.72 8.36
N GLN A 139 12.32 -6.85 8.63
CA GLN A 139 13.61 -6.86 9.33
C GLN A 139 14.75 -6.21 8.54
N LEU A 140 14.77 -6.38 7.21
CA LEU A 140 15.80 -5.76 6.37
C LEU A 140 15.71 -4.23 6.37
N VAL A 141 14.51 -3.70 6.56
CA VAL A 141 14.21 -2.27 6.52
C VAL A 141 14.15 -1.66 7.92
N MET A 142 14.07 -2.48 8.97
CA MET A 142 13.80 -2.02 10.34
C MET A 142 14.84 -0.98 10.82
N PRO A 143 14.42 0.28 11.06
CA PRO A 143 15.32 1.31 11.57
C PRO A 143 15.64 1.09 13.05
N ARG A 144 16.67 1.77 13.57
CA ARG A 144 17.02 1.73 14.99
C ARG A 144 15.88 2.18 15.90
N ASN A 145 15.11 3.18 15.46
CA ASN A 145 13.87 3.58 16.11
C ASN A 145 12.70 2.93 15.37
N THR A 146 12.14 1.88 15.95
CA THR A 146 11.11 1.03 15.32
C THR A 146 9.82 1.78 14.98
N TYR A 147 9.52 2.90 15.65
CA TYR A 147 8.37 3.75 15.34
C TYR A 147 8.48 4.48 14.00
N ASN A 148 9.69 4.64 13.46
CA ASN A 148 9.92 5.33 12.19
C ASN A 148 9.99 4.37 11.00
N LEU A 149 9.45 3.15 11.14
CA LEU A 149 9.39 2.20 10.02
C LEU A 149 8.56 2.79 8.89
N ASN A 150 9.17 2.96 7.71
CA ASN A 150 8.46 3.36 6.51
C ASN A 150 8.11 2.12 5.68
N VAL A 151 6.82 1.95 5.35
CA VAL A 151 6.35 0.83 4.54
C VAL A 151 6.78 0.99 3.07
N ASP A 152 7.01 2.22 2.61
CA ASP A 152 7.41 2.52 1.22
C ASP A 152 8.81 1.99 0.88
N ASP A 153 9.65 1.73 1.89
CA ASP A 153 10.97 1.13 1.70
C ASP A 153 10.87 -0.36 1.29
N ILE A 154 9.70 -0.99 1.43
CA ILE A 154 9.43 -2.37 1.00
C ILE A 154 8.61 -2.34 -0.29
N ARG A 155 9.28 -2.60 -1.41
CA ARG A 155 8.63 -2.67 -2.72
C ARG A 155 8.18 -4.10 -3.08
N VAL A 156 6.88 -4.29 -3.29
CA VAL A 156 6.32 -5.56 -3.78
C VAL A 156 6.19 -5.55 -5.30
N VAL A 157 6.92 -6.44 -5.97
CA VAL A 157 6.92 -6.58 -7.44
C VAL A 157 6.25 -7.89 -7.84
N LYS A 158 5.17 -7.81 -8.62
CA LYS A 158 4.40 -8.98 -9.09
C LYS A 158 4.86 -9.40 -10.47
N ILE A 159 5.54 -10.54 -10.58
CA ILE A 159 5.96 -11.12 -11.86
C ILE A 159 4.99 -12.24 -12.24
N PHE A 160 4.39 -12.15 -13.42
CA PHE A 160 3.46 -13.16 -13.92
C PHE A 160 4.20 -14.40 -14.44
N GLY A 161 3.62 -15.59 -14.25
CA GLY A 161 4.13 -16.85 -14.81
C GLY A 161 4.55 -17.91 -13.78
N SER A 162 4.48 -17.61 -12.48
CA SER A 162 4.78 -18.56 -11.42
C SER A 162 3.71 -18.58 -10.31
N ASP A 163 3.90 -19.44 -9.33
CA ASP A 163 3.05 -19.61 -8.15
C ASP A 163 3.59 -18.82 -6.94
N ILE A 164 2.70 -18.55 -5.98
CA ILE A 164 2.99 -17.77 -4.76
C ILE A 164 4.11 -18.43 -3.94
N TYR A 165 4.21 -19.76 -3.96
CA TYR A 165 5.27 -20.50 -3.26
C TYR A 165 6.69 -20.20 -3.75
N GLN A 166 6.85 -19.64 -4.95
CA GLN A 166 8.15 -19.21 -5.47
C GLN A 166 8.49 -17.75 -5.11
N SER A 167 7.63 -17.08 -4.33
CA SER A 167 7.91 -15.72 -3.87
C SER A 167 9.06 -15.72 -2.86
N PHE A 168 9.97 -14.76 -2.99
CA PHE A 168 11.09 -14.59 -2.06
C PHE A 168 11.39 -13.11 -1.84
N VAL A 169 12.03 -12.81 -0.71
CA VAL A 169 12.53 -11.47 -0.39
C VAL A 169 13.94 -11.33 -0.92
N LEU A 170 14.16 -10.29 -1.73
CA LEU A 170 15.47 -9.93 -2.28
C LEU A 170 16.03 -8.73 -1.50
N HIS A 171 17.32 -8.77 -1.19
CA HIS A 171 18.02 -7.62 -0.62
C HIS A 171 18.47 -6.69 -1.75
N GLY A 172 17.71 -5.62 -1.98
CA GLY A 172 17.91 -4.69 -3.08
C GLY A 172 16.58 -4.30 -3.73
N MET A 173 16.64 -3.83 -4.99
CA MET A 173 15.48 -3.34 -5.72
C MET A 173 15.29 -4.10 -7.03
N VAL A 174 14.05 -4.47 -7.33
CA VAL A 174 13.66 -5.12 -8.58
C VAL A 174 12.94 -4.11 -9.47
N LEU A 175 13.41 -3.95 -10.70
CA LEU A 175 12.81 -3.12 -11.72
C LEU A 175 12.23 -3.99 -12.84
N GLN A 176 10.94 -3.84 -13.14
CA GLN A 176 10.30 -4.50 -14.28
C GLN A 176 10.53 -3.72 -15.56
N LEU A 177 11.80 -3.54 -15.93
CA LEU A 177 12.20 -2.91 -17.17
C LEU A 177 12.79 -3.96 -18.09
N VAL A 178 12.37 -3.94 -19.35
CA VAL A 178 13.03 -4.73 -20.39
C VAL A 178 14.17 -3.88 -20.94
N PRO A 179 15.44 -4.35 -20.86
CA PRO A 179 16.54 -3.62 -21.46
C PRO A 179 16.31 -3.51 -22.97
N HIS A 180 16.47 -2.30 -23.52
CA HIS A 180 16.34 -2.07 -24.96
C HIS A 180 17.45 -2.78 -25.75
N THR A 181 18.66 -2.81 -25.19
CA THR A 181 19.80 -3.52 -25.73
C THR A 181 19.72 -5.01 -25.40
N ARG A 182 19.41 -5.84 -26.41
CA ARG A 182 19.31 -7.31 -26.30
C ARG A 182 20.65 -8.04 -26.08
N THR A 183 21.69 -7.33 -25.65
CA THR A 183 23.07 -7.83 -25.61
C THR A 183 23.56 -8.12 -24.20
N ILE A 184 23.05 -7.40 -23.19
CA ILE A 184 23.51 -7.54 -21.80
C ILE A 184 22.35 -8.06 -20.96
N TYR A 185 22.46 -9.31 -20.51
CA TYR A 185 21.46 -9.96 -19.66
C TYR A 185 21.90 -10.05 -18.19
N THR A 186 23.21 -10.15 -17.94
CA THR A 186 23.76 -10.27 -16.58
C THR A 186 25.06 -9.49 -16.49
N VAL A 187 25.19 -8.68 -15.45
CA VAL A 187 26.44 -7.99 -15.09
C VAL A 187 26.74 -8.26 -13.63
N GLN A 188 27.98 -8.60 -13.31
CA GLN A 188 28.47 -8.81 -11.95
C GLN A 188 29.37 -7.63 -11.56
N ASP A 189 29.35 -7.22 -10.30
CA ASP A 189 30.16 -6.12 -9.74
C ASP A 189 30.06 -4.80 -10.52
N ALA A 190 28.84 -4.44 -10.91
CA ALA A 190 28.56 -3.19 -11.60
C ALA A 190 28.32 -2.03 -10.62
N THR A 191 28.76 -0.83 -11.01
CA THR A 191 28.34 0.41 -10.36
C THR A 191 26.99 0.86 -10.90
N VAL A 192 26.06 1.20 -9.99
CA VAL A 192 24.72 1.67 -10.36
C VAL A 192 24.71 3.19 -10.26
N ALA A 193 24.45 3.87 -11.38
CA ALA A 193 24.22 5.31 -11.42
C ALA A 193 22.71 5.60 -11.46
N ILE A 194 22.26 6.58 -10.68
CA ILE A 194 20.87 7.04 -10.67
C ILE A 194 20.86 8.44 -11.27
N PHE A 195 20.29 8.54 -12.48
CA PHE A 195 20.13 9.82 -13.16
C PHE A 195 18.71 10.34 -12.92
N THR A 196 18.60 11.57 -12.45
CA THR A 196 17.32 12.28 -12.31
C THR A 196 16.99 13.15 -13.54
N CYS A 197 17.91 13.22 -14.51
CA CYS A 197 17.72 13.91 -15.78
C CYS A 197 17.18 12.98 -16.86
N THR A 198 16.56 13.57 -17.87
CA THR A 198 16.17 12.87 -19.11
C THR A 198 17.42 12.55 -19.92
N ILE A 199 17.48 11.33 -20.45
CA ILE A 199 18.49 10.91 -21.43
C ILE A 199 17.81 11.00 -22.81
N ASP A 200 17.69 12.21 -23.32
CA ASP A 200 17.11 12.51 -24.63
C ASP A 200 17.72 13.80 -25.19
N ALA A 201 17.45 14.11 -26.46
CA ALA A 201 17.81 15.39 -27.05
C ALA A 201 17.19 16.54 -26.25
N ALA A 202 17.96 17.61 -26.03
CA ALA A 202 17.50 18.75 -25.26
C ALA A 202 16.45 19.54 -26.05
N ASP A 203 15.18 19.37 -25.68
CA ASP A 203 14.11 20.21 -26.22
C ASP A 203 14.24 21.65 -25.70
N THR A 204 14.09 22.61 -26.61
CA THR A 204 14.06 24.02 -26.24
C THR A 204 12.73 24.36 -25.54
N GLU A 205 12.80 24.92 -24.33
CA GLU A 205 11.59 25.33 -23.57
C GLU A 205 10.71 26.32 -24.34
N THR A 206 11.33 27.21 -25.12
CA THR A 206 10.64 28.12 -26.03
C THR A 206 10.55 27.53 -27.42
N LYS A 207 9.42 27.73 -28.11
CA LYS A 207 9.25 27.35 -29.52
C LYS A 207 10.35 27.96 -30.40
N GLY A 208 11.37 27.18 -30.72
CA GLY A 208 12.37 27.47 -31.74
C GLY A 208 11.96 26.85 -33.07
N THR A 209 12.08 27.59 -34.17
CA THR A 209 11.95 27.04 -35.53
C THR A 209 13.30 27.16 -36.20
N ALA A 210 13.92 26.01 -36.52
CA ALA A 210 15.13 25.97 -37.32
C ALA A 210 14.76 26.11 -38.81
N LEU A 211 15.25 27.15 -39.46
CA LEU A 211 15.10 27.32 -40.91
C LEU A 211 16.34 26.73 -41.60
N LEU A 212 16.16 25.62 -42.30
CA LEU A 212 17.22 24.96 -43.05
C LEU A 212 17.01 25.25 -44.54
N THR A 213 18.00 25.89 -45.17
CA THR A 213 17.94 26.32 -46.57
C THR A 213 18.81 25.47 -47.50
N SER A 214 19.82 24.78 -46.98
CA SER A 214 20.73 23.93 -47.74
C SER A 214 20.76 22.48 -47.24
N ALA A 215 21.04 21.54 -48.14
CA ALA A 215 21.28 20.13 -47.77
C ALA A 215 22.48 19.99 -46.81
N GLN A 216 23.49 20.86 -46.93
CA GLN A 216 24.63 20.87 -46.01
C GLN A 216 24.24 21.30 -44.60
N GLU A 217 23.35 22.29 -44.46
CA GLU A 217 22.87 22.79 -43.17
C GLU A 217 22.07 21.72 -42.41
N LEU A 218 21.28 20.91 -43.12
CA LEU A 218 20.54 19.79 -42.54
C LEU A 218 21.49 18.72 -41.99
N SER A 219 22.54 18.37 -42.74
CA SER A 219 23.54 17.41 -42.25
C SER A 219 24.33 17.93 -41.04
N SER A 220 24.69 19.22 -41.02
CA SER A 220 25.38 19.81 -39.86
C SER A 220 24.49 19.86 -38.62
N PHE A 221 23.20 20.17 -38.79
CA PHE A 221 22.25 20.21 -37.68
C PHE A 221 22.12 18.85 -36.99
N ASN A 222 21.97 17.78 -37.76
CA ASN A 222 21.89 16.41 -37.20
C ASN A 222 23.16 16.02 -36.43
N ILE A 223 24.35 16.38 -36.96
CA ILE A 223 25.63 16.09 -36.29
C ILE A 223 25.76 16.87 -34.98
N ASP A 224 25.30 18.12 -34.95
CA ASP A 224 25.38 18.94 -33.76
C ASP A 224 24.38 18.52 -32.68
N GLU A 225 23.20 18.02 -33.08
CA GLU A 225 22.22 17.40 -32.18
C GLU A 225 22.76 16.10 -31.57
N GLU A 226 23.38 15.23 -32.39
CA GLU A 226 24.03 14.00 -31.93
C GLU A 226 25.17 14.28 -30.94
N LYS A 227 26.01 15.29 -31.19
CA LYS A 227 27.05 15.73 -30.25
C LYS A 227 26.51 16.27 -28.94
N GLN A 228 25.30 16.82 -28.92
CA GLN A 228 24.68 17.28 -27.67
C GLN A 228 24.22 16.09 -26.81
N ILE A 229 23.80 14.99 -27.44
CA ILE A 229 23.41 13.76 -26.73
C ILE A 229 24.63 13.00 -26.20
N GLU A 230 25.77 13.03 -26.92
CA GLU A 230 27.00 12.34 -26.49
C GLU A 230 27.76 13.03 -25.33
N ARG A 231 27.37 14.24 -24.94
CA ARG A 231 28.02 15.03 -23.87
C ARG A 231 27.49 14.75 -22.48
#